data_AF-A0A0F8AXB0-F1
#
_entry.id   AF-A0A0F8AXB0-F1
#
_cell.length_a   1.000
_cell.length_b   1.000
_cell.length_c   1.000
_cell.angle_alpha   90.00
_cell.angle_beta   90.00
_cell.angle_gamma   90.00
#
_symmetry.space_group_name_H-M   'P 1'
#
loop_
_entity.id
_entity.type
_entity.pdbx_description
1 polymer ?
#
loop_
_entity_poly.entity_id
_entity_poly.type
_entity_poly.pdbx_seq_one_letter_code
_entity_poly.pdbx_strand_id
1 'polypeptide(L)'
;MGAATIYLANNDMEPESESKLGLKDIYNALAEKRHCQPDDVKWLAFNVMNDEETDKLIRLIRRGRNLGSQQVRILPSDSEWDMIIKTKYYTQATLVNRRPLDRIVIKTHYRLYEDHIMPIDRIQFSFRNLENAQGKDEASQPFNGDEQEAQMMALYEEQEKKEIEKLAKIDPELAQSISDIMLGDEAPAP
;
A
#
# COMPACT_ATOMS: atom_id res chain seq x y z
N MET A 1 6.14 1.38 17.03
CA MET A 1 6.33 1.53 15.56
C MET A 1 5.18 2.37 15.01
N GLY A 2 5.47 3.42 14.24
CA GLY A 2 4.44 4.29 13.66
C GLY A 2 4.10 3.85 12.24
N ALA A 3 2.83 3.47 12.02
CA ALA A 3 2.24 3.36 10.69
C ALA A 3 1.44 4.64 10.43
N ALA A 4 1.67 5.29 9.28
CA ALA A 4 0.87 6.40 8.80
C ALA A 4 0.03 5.93 7.62
N THR A 5 -1.28 5.81 7.83
CA THR A 5 -2.24 5.54 6.76
C THR A 5 -3.01 6.83 6.51
N ILE A 6 -2.78 7.48 5.36
CA ILE A 6 -3.54 8.67 4.93
C ILE A 6 -4.84 8.15 4.30
N TYR A 7 -5.97 8.38 4.98
CA TYR A 7 -7.24 7.71 4.64
C TYR A 7 -8.02 8.35 3.49
N LEU A 8 -7.85 9.65 3.27
CA LEU A 8 -8.28 10.39 2.09
C LEU A 8 -7.77 11.83 2.25
N ALA A 9 -6.57 12.11 1.76
CA ALA A 9 -6.32 13.43 1.21
C ALA A 9 -6.20 13.17 -0.27
N ASN A 10 -7.34 13.06 -0.96
CA ASN A 10 -7.31 13.10 -2.40
C ASN A 10 -7.08 14.57 -2.76
N ASN A 11 -5.85 15.02 -2.52
CA ASN A 11 -5.42 16.39 -2.75
C ASN A 11 -5.74 16.77 -4.20
N ASP A 12 -5.72 15.80 -5.11
CA ASP A 12 -6.08 15.96 -6.52
C ASP A 12 -7.58 16.28 -6.75
N MET A 13 -8.47 15.99 -5.80
CA MET A 13 -9.90 16.33 -5.85
C MET A 13 -10.28 17.54 -5.00
N GLU A 14 -9.40 18.00 -4.10
CA GLU A 14 -9.63 19.24 -3.36
C GLU A 14 -9.48 20.43 -4.31
N PRO A 15 -10.45 21.37 -4.35
CA PRO A 15 -10.33 22.58 -5.17
C PRO A 15 -9.04 23.34 -4.85
N GLU A 16 -8.39 23.87 -5.88
CA GLU A 16 -7.23 24.74 -5.68
C GLU A 16 -7.59 25.94 -4.80
N SER A 17 -6.81 26.16 -3.74
CA SER A 17 -6.94 27.30 -2.85
C SER A 17 -5.57 27.67 -2.28
N GLU A 18 -5.38 28.92 -1.87
CA GLU A 18 -4.12 29.39 -1.27
C GLU A 18 -3.75 28.63 0.01
N SER A 19 -4.74 28.03 0.68
CA SER A 19 -4.59 27.25 1.91
C SER A 19 -4.48 25.74 1.69
N LYS A 20 -4.54 25.26 0.43
CA LYS A 20 -4.49 23.84 0.12
C LYS A 20 -3.13 23.28 0.51
N LEU A 21 -3.13 22.24 1.35
CA LEU A 21 -1.90 21.59 1.78
C LEU A 21 -1.43 20.61 0.72
N GLY A 22 -0.17 20.73 0.29
CA GLY A 22 0.44 19.76 -0.60
C GLY A 22 0.65 18.41 0.08
N LEU A 23 0.81 17.35 -0.72
CA LEU A 23 1.14 16.01 -0.20
C LEU A 23 2.36 16.05 0.74
N LYS A 24 3.37 16.86 0.40
CA LYS A 24 4.58 17.04 1.22
C LYS A 24 4.27 17.69 2.57
N ASP A 25 3.39 18.68 2.61
CA ASP A 25 3.02 19.39 3.83
C ASP A 25 2.23 18.45 4.77
N ILE A 26 1.27 17.72 4.20
CA ILE A 26 0.50 16.69 4.92
C ILE A 26 1.44 15.61 5.48
N TYR A 27 2.36 15.10 4.66
CA TYR A 27 3.29 14.06 5.05
C TYR A 27 4.22 14.51 6.18
N ASN A 28 4.79 15.71 6.07
CA ASN A 28 5.67 16.28 7.10
C ASN A 28 4.93 16.49 8.42
N ALA A 29 3.71 17.03 8.38
CA ALA A 29 2.89 17.23 9.57
C ALA A 29 2.54 15.90 10.26
N LEU A 30 2.30 14.83 9.48
CA LEU A 30 2.05 13.50 10.03
C LEU A 30 3.30 12.88 10.67
N ALA A 31 4.47 13.07 10.06
CA ALA A 31 5.74 12.63 10.63
C ALA A 31 6.04 13.36 11.95
N GLU A 32 5.86 14.68 11.97
CA GLU A 32 6.02 15.52 13.18
C GLU A 32 5.07 15.08 14.30
N LYS A 33 3.79 14.86 13.99
CA LYS A 33 2.79 14.37 14.95
C LYS A 33 3.16 13.00 15.54
N ARG A 34 3.96 12.20 14.82
CA ARG A 34 4.45 10.89 15.25
C ARG A 34 5.84 10.94 15.88
N HIS A 35 6.40 12.14 16.05
CA HIS A 35 7.75 12.37 16.57
C HIS A 35 8.83 11.60 15.79
N CYS A 36 8.69 11.53 14.46
CA CYS A 36 9.69 10.93 13.57
C CYS A 36 10.02 11.87 12.40
N GLN A 37 11.16 11.65 11.75
CA GLN A 37 11.48 12.35 10.52
C GLN A 37 10.65 11.80 9.34
N PRO A 38 10.39 12.61 8.30
CA PRO A 38 9.76 12.14 7.06
C PRO A 38 10.44 10.90 6.46
N ASP A 39 11.77 10.85 6.52
CA ASP A 39 12.57 9.72 6.03
C ASP A 39 12.56 8.52 7.00
N ASP A 40 12.09 8.65 8.26
CA ASP A 40 11.99 7.50 9.18
C ASP A 40 10.79 6.59 8.86
N VAL A 41 9.85 7.10 8.07
CA VAL A 41 8.68 6.36 7.62
C VAL A 41 9.14 5.22 6.69
N LYS A 42 8.83 4.00 7.10
CA LYS A 42 9.31 2.78 6.43
C LYS A 42 8.58 2.46 5.13
N TRP A 43 7.33 2.92 4.99
CA TRP A 43 6.52 2.65 3.82
C TRP A 43 5.47 3.74 3.62
N LEU A 44 5.04 3.89 2.38
CA LEU A 44 3.97 4.78 1.96
C LEU A 44 3.04 4.04 1.02
N ALA A 45 1.74 4.28 1.10
CA ALA A 45 0.80 3.56 0.25
C ALA A 45 -0.31 4.47 -0.25
N PHE A 46 -0.70 4.24 -1.50
CA PHE A 46 -1.67 5.03 -2.24
C PHE A 46 -2.78 4.15 -2.78
N ASN A 47 -4.01 4.61 -2.62
CA ASN A 47 -5.15 4.00 -3.29
C ASN A 47 -5.16 4.46 -4.76
N VAL A 48 -5.32 3.52 -5.67
CA VAL A 48 -5.50 3.78 -7.09
C VAL A 48 -7.00 4.04 -7.31
N MET A 49 -7.35 5.32 -7.48
CA MET A 49 -8.73 5.75 -7.69
C MET A 49 -8.79 6.63 -8.92
N ASN A 50 -9.75 6.35 -9.80
CA ASN A 50 -9.97 7.09 -11.05
C ASN A 50 -8.69 7.18 -11.92
N ASP A 51 -7.89 6.10 -11.95
CA ASP A 51 -6.66 6.01 -12.73
C ASP A 51 -6.67 4.74 -13.59
N GLU A 52 -7.39 4.82 -14.71
CA GLU A 52 -7.64 3.66 -15.57
C GLU A 52 -6.34 3.08 -16.15
N GLU A 53 -5.33 3.92 -16.40
CA GLU A 53 -4.03 3.49 -16.89
C GLU A 53 -3.30 2.62 -15.87
N THR A 54 -3.27 3.07 -14.61
CA THR A 54 -2.66 2.30 -13.52
C THR A 54 -3.47 1.04 -13.22
N ASP A 55 -4.80 1.09 -13.26
CA ASP A 55 -5.66 -0.10 -13.08
C ASP A 55 -5.44 -1.15 -14.17
N LYS A 56 -5.23 -0.73 -15.43
CA LYS A 56 -4.87 -1.64 -16.53
C LYS A 56 -3.51 -2.28 -16.31
N LEU A 57 -2.54 -1.50 -15.86
CA LEU A 57 -1.19 -1.96 -15.56
C LEU A 57 -1.20 -2.98 -14.41
N ILE A 58 -1.90 -2.72 -13.32
CA ILE A 58 -2.03 -3.65 -12.19
C ILE A 58 -2.69 -4.96 -12.65
N ARG A 59 -3.75 -4.90 -13.46
CA ARG A 59 -4.38 -6.09 -14.05
C ARG A 59 -3.42 -6.89 -14.94
N LEU A 60 -2.55 -6.22 -15.69
CA LEU A 60 -1.54 -6.88 -16.51
C LEU A 60 -0.50 -7.62 -15.65
N ILE A 61 -0.01 -6.98 -14.58
CA ILE A 61 0.94 -7.58 -13.63
C ILE A 61 0.33 -8.85 -13.01
N ARG A 62 -0.89 -8.74 -12.49
CA ARG A 62 -1.61 -9.86 -11.87
C ARG A 62 -1.83 -11.02 -12.83
N ARG A 63 -2.31 -10.72 -14.04
CA ARG A 63 -2.47 -11.73 -15.09
C ARG A 63 -1.15 -12.42 -15.45
N GLY A 64 -0.06 -11.67 -15.55
CA GLY A 64 1.28 -12.21 -15.82
C GLY A 64 1.75 -13.21 -14.76
N ARG A 65 1.23 -13.10 -13.53
CA ARG A 65 1.53 -14.01 -12.40
C ARG A 65 0.42 -15.03 -12.11
N ASN A 66 -0.63 -15.11 -12.95
CA ASN A 66 -1.83 -15.93 -12.71
C ASN A 66 -2.51 -15.63 -11.37
N LEU A 67 -2.53 -14.36 -10.98
CA LEU A 67 -3.19 -13.88 -9.77
C LEU A 67 -4.48 -13.13 -10.14
N GLY A 68 -5.51 -13.30 -9.31
CA GLY A 68 -6.71 -12.48 -9.24
C GLY A 68 -6.48 -11.25 -8.35
N SER A 69 -7.23 -11.12 -7.26
CA SER A 69 -7.13 -10.01 -6.29
C SER A 69 -5.99 -10.17 -5.27
N GLN A 70 -5.25 -11.29 -5.32
CA GLN A 70 -4.20 -11.57 -4.34
C GLN A 70 -3.09 -10.51 -4.36
N GLN A 71 -2.36 -10.45 -3.25
CA GLN A 71 -1.23 -9.56 -3.09
C GLN A 71 -0.10 -9.92 -4.06
N VAL A 72 0.48 -8.89 -4.68
CA VAL A 72 1.67 -9.02 -5.52
C VAL A 72 2.83 -8.29 -4.87
N ARG A 73 3.91 -9.00 -4.59
CA ARG A 73 5.19 -8.42 -4.17
C ARG A 73 6.12 -8.30 -5.37
N ILE A 74 6.61 -7.09 -5.64
CA ILE A 74 7.49 -6.76 -6.76
C ILE A 74 8.83 -6.29 -6.21
N LEU A 75 9.90 -6.98 -6.62
CA LEU A 75 11.28 -6.66 -6.26
C LEU A 75 11.98 -5.87 -7.38
N PRO A 76 13.10 -5.17 -7.10
CA PRO A 76 13.84 -4.41 -8.11
C PRO A 76 14.31 -5.24 -9.32
N SER A 77 14.46 -6.55 -9.16
CA SER A 77 14.84 -7.48 -10.22
C SER A 77 13.68 -7.91 -11.11
N ASP A 78 12.44 -7.62 -10.72
CA ASP A 78 11.24 -8.08 -11.42
C ASP A 78 10.95 -7.18 -12.62
N SER A 79 10.51 -7.78 -13.73
CA SER A 79 10.20 -7.03 -14.96
C SER A 79 9.10 -5.97 -14.77
N GLU A 80 8.21 -6.20 -13.81
CA GLU A 80 7.07 -5.35 -13.47
C GLU A 80 7.49 -4.13 -12.64
N TRP A 81 8.71 -4.12 -12.09
CA TRP A 81 9.24 -2.99 -11.33
C TRP A 81 9.19 -1.70 -12.15
N ASP A 82 9.71 -1.78 -13.38
CA ASP A 82 9.76 -0.66 -14.32
C ASP A 82 8.37 -0.16 -14.73
N MET A 83 7.34 -1.01 -14.62
CA MET A 83 5.96 -0.60 -14.89
C MET A 83 5.46 0.34 -13.78
N ILE A 84 5.68 -0.01 -12.51
CA ILE A 84 5.16 0.77 -11.38
C ILE A 84 5.94 2.05 -11.13
N ILE A 85 7.27 2.04 -11.27
CA ILE A 85 8.07 3.26 -11.04
C ILE A 85 7.80 4.37 -12.08
N LYS A 86 7.11 4.06 -13.19
CA LYS A 86 6.70 5.05 -14.19
C LYS A 86 5.33 5.69 -13.88
N THR A 87 4.65 5.24 -12.83
CA THR A 87 3.34 5.77 -12.43
C THR A 87 3.48 7.07 -11.63
N LYS A 88 2.41 7.89 -11.62
CA LYS A 88 2.35 9.09 -10.78
C LYS A 88 2.53 8.80 -9.29
N TYR A 89 2.14 7.61 -8.84
CA TYR A 89 2.24 7.18 -7.45
C TYR A 89 3.69 7.06 -6.99
N TYR A 90 4.60 6.58 -7.85
CA TYR A 90 6.03 6.56 -7.55
C TYR A 90 6.62 7.97 -7.46
N THR A 91 6.23 8.86 -8.38
CA THR A 91 6.62 10.28 -8.33
C THR A 91 6.16 10.94 -7.04
N GLN A 92 4.92 10.68 -6.62
CA GLN A 92 4.39 11.16 -5.33
C GLN A 92 5.15 10.58 -4.13
N ALA A 93 5.51 9.30 -4.17
CA ALA A 93 6.28 8.67 -3.10
C ALA A 93 7.68 9.28 -2.93
N THR A 94 8.38 9.48 -4.04
CA THR A 94 9.74 10.04 -4.05
C THR A 94 9.78 11.54 -3.75
N LEU A 95 8.66 12.24 -3.93
CA LEU A 95 8.53 13.64 -3.52
C LEU A 95 8.64 13.82 -1.99
N VAL A 96 8.15 12.83 -1.23
CA VAL A 96 8.02 12.93 0.24
C VAL A 96 9.01 12.07 1.01
N ASN A 97 9.57 11.04 0.38
CA ASN A 97 10.58 10.17 0.98
C ASN A 97 11.72 9.94 -0.01
N ARG A 98 12.94 10.30 0.39
CA ARG A 98 14.11 10.26 -0.50
C ARG A 98 14.90 8.96 -0.42
N ARG A 99 14.49 8.03 0.44
CA ARG A 99 15.19 6.76 0.62
C ARG A 99 15.04 5.87 -0.62
N PRO A 100 16.04 5.02 -0.90
CA PRO A 100 15.91 4.01 -1.95
C PRO A 100 14.73 3.07 -1.67
N LEU A 101 13.96 2.75 -2.70
CA LEU A 101 12.95 1.71 -2.60
C LEU A 101 13.59 0.35 -2.36
N ASP A 102 12.94 -0.43 -1.50
CA ASP A 102 13.25 -1.83 -1.24
C ASP A 102 12.37 -2.75 -2.09
N ARG A 103 11.05 -2.54 -2.02
CA ARG A 103 10.05 -3.36 -2.69
C ARG A 103 8.76 -2.58 -2.92
N ILE A 104 7.94 -3.09 -3.82
CA ILE A 104 6.59 -2.59 -4.10
C ILE A 104 5.60 -3.72 -3.78
N VAL A 105 4.49 -3.37 -3.13
CA VAL A 105 3.40 -4.32 -2.85
C VAL A 105 2.11 -3.77 -3.46
N ILE A 106 1.45 -4.58 -4.27
CA ILE A 106 0.11 -4.30 -4.81
C ILE A 106 -0.88 -5.18 -4.07
N LYS A 107 -1.95 -4.58 -3.56
CA LYS A 107 -3.05 -5.30 -2.91
C LYS A 107 -4.39 -4.70 -3.28
N THR A 108 -5.45 -5.50 -3.20
CA THR A 108 -6.82 -4.99 -3.29
C THR A 108 -7.33 -4.73 -1.88
N HIS A 109 -7.85 -3.52 -1.65
CA HIS A 109 -8.56 -3.13 -0.43
C HIS A 109 -10.04 -3.00 -0.78
N TYR A 110 -10.93 -3.53 0.04
CA TYR A 110 -12.38 -3.38 -0.18
C TYR A 110 -12.92 -2.25 0.69
N ARG A 111 -13.52 -1.23 0.07
CA ARG A 111 -14.12 -0.10 0.80
C ARG A 111 -15.61 -0.03 0.57
N LEU A 112 -16.34 0.32 1.64
CA LEU A 112 -17.72 0.76 1.52
C LEU A 112 -17.75 2.21 1.06
N TYR A 113 -18.46 2.45 -0.03
CA TYR A 113 -18.78 3.76 -0.54
C TYR A 113 -20.29 3.86 -0.68
N GLU A 114 -20.90 4.79 0.06
CA GLU A 114 -22.36 4.88 0.24
C GLU A 114 -22.93 3.54 0.73
N ASP A 115 -23.46 2.72 -0.17
CA ASP A 115 -24.01 1.38 0.12
C ASP A 115 -23.40 0.27 -0.77
N HIS A 116 -22.28 0.56 -1.44
CA HIS A 116 -21.59 -0.37 -2.33
C HIS A 116 -20.18 -0.66 -1.84
N ILE A 117 -19.78 -1.93 -1.92
CA ILE A 117 -18.38 -2.30 -1.74
C ILE A 117 -17.68 -2.23 -3.07
N MET A 118 -16.59 -1.47 -3.09
CA MET A 118 -15.75 -1.32 -4.25
C MET A 118 -14.35 -1.88 -3.93
N PRO A 119 -13.84 -2.83 -4.74
CA PRO A 119 -12.44 -3.17 -4.69
C PRO A 119 -11.64 -1.98 -5.20
N ILE A 120 -10.64 -1.58 -4.43
CA ILE A 120 -9.72 -0.48 -4.75
C ILE A 120 -8.32 -1.06 -4.71
N ASP A 121 -7.61 -0.96 -5.83
CA ASP A 121 -6.21 -1.36 -5.86
C ASP A 121 -5.36 -0.35 -5.09
N ARG A 122 -4.33 -0.85 -4.42
CA ARG A 122 -3.45 -0.06 -3.57
C ARG A 122 -2.01 -0.42 -3.88
N ILE A 123 -1.20 0.60 -4.12
CA ILE A 123 0.25 0.47 -4.34
C ILE A 123 0.96 0.94 -3.08
N GLN A 124 1.77 0.07 -2.51
CA GLN A 124 2.62 0.34 -1.36
C GLN A 124 4.09 0.32 -1.76
N PHE A 125 4.79 1.39 -1.41
CA PHE A 125 6.22 1.58 -1.56
C PHE A 125 6.90 1.38 -0.22
N SER A 126 7.87 0.47 -0.14
CA SER A 126 8.67 0.25 1.07
C SER A 126 10.09 0.74 0.85
N PHE A 127 10.69 1.36 1.86
CA PHE A 127 11.99 2.05 1.74
C PHE A 127 13.09 1.35 2.55
N ARG A 128 14.30 1.26 2.00
CA ARG A 128 15.46 0.64 2.66
C ARG A 128 15.93 1.45 3.85
N ASN A 129 16.30 0.80 4.96
CA ASN A 129 16.89 1.48 6.12
C ASN A 129 18.25 2.08 5.77
N LEU A 130 18.48 3.31 6.22
CA LEU A 130 19.72 4.05 5.96
C LEU A 130 20.96 3.40 6.61
N GLU A 131 20.78 2.70 7.74
CA GLU A 131 21.86 1.93 8.39
C GLU A 131 22.42 0.81 7.49
N ASN A 132 21.61 0.28 6.57
CA ASN A 132 22.03 -0.77 5.62
C ASN A 132 22.60 -0.21 4.31
N ALA A 133 22.63 1.12 4.12
CA ALA A 133 23.09 1.74 2.88
C ALA A 133 24.62 1.97 2.83
N GLN A 134 25.33 1.75 3.94
CA GLN A 134 26.80 1.90 4.02
C GLN A 134 27.60 0.59 3.85
N GLY A 135 26.94 -0.56 3.65
CA GLY A 135 27.61 -1.84 3.38
C GLY A 135 27.95 -2.02 1.90
N LYS A 136 29.24 -1.91 1.55
CA LYS A 136 29.79 -2.48 0.31
C LYS A 136 29.56 -3.99 0.30
N ASP A 137 29.15 -4.51 -0.87
CA ASP A 137 29.19 -5.90 -1.29
C ASP A 137 29.14 -6.97 -0.20
N GLU A 138 27.96 -7.51 0.09
CA GLU A 138 27.85 -8.89 0.56
C GLU A 138 26.52 -9.49 0.11
N ALA A 139 26.63 -10.47 -0.79
CA ALA A 139 25.59 -11.46 -0.97
C ALA A 139 25.28 -12.12 0.38
N SER A 140 24.01 -12.44 0.62
CA SER A 140 23.58 -13.42 1.63
C SER A 140 23.58 -12.97 3.10
N GLN A 141 22.92 -11.87 3.44
CA GLN A 141 22.31 -11.75 4.77
C GLN A 141 20.80 -11.93 4.70
N PRO A 142 20.20 -12.87 5.47
CA PRO A 142 18.75 -12.99 5.56
C PRO A 142 18.22 -11.75 6.27
N PHE A 143 17.48 -10.96 5.51
CA PHE A 143 16.95 -9.68 5.97
C PHE A 143 15.89 -9.93 7.04
N ASN A 144 15.99 -9.26 8.19
CA ASN A 144 14.98 -9.32 9.28
C ASN A 144 13.66 -8.58 8.92
N GLY A 145 13.33 -8.51 7.63
CA GLY A 145 12.16 -7.81 7.10
C GLY A 145 10.90 -8.63 7.11
N ASP A 146 11.00 -9.96 7.23
CA ASP A 146 9.82 -10.82 7.32
C ASP A 146 9.06 -10.57 8.63
N GLU A 147 9.75 -10.27 9.72
CA GLU A 147 9.12 -9.96 11.01
C GLU A 147 8.43 -8.58 11.00
N GLN A 148 9.03 -7.59 10.34
CA GLN A 148 8.43 -6.26 10.16
C GLN A 148 7.28 -6.28 9.15
N GLU A 149 7.39 -7.12 8.11
CA GLU A 149 6.32 -7.40 7.14
C GLU A 149 5.16 -8.13 7.81
N ALA A 150 5.43 -9.13 8.65
CA ALA A 150 4.40 -9.83 9.43
C ALA A 150 3.70 -8.91 10.43
N GLN A 151 4.44 -8.08 11.17
CA GLN A 151 3.84 -7.08 12.07
C GLN A 151 2.98 -6.06 11.31
N MET A 152 3.36 -5.72 10.07
CA MET A 152 2.64 -4.80 9.20
C MET A 152 1.39 -5.44 8.59
N MET A 153 1.51 -6.67 8.10
CA MET A 153 0.38 -7.50 7.66
C MET A 153 -0.62 -7.63 8.80
N ALA A 154 -0.16 -7.98 10.01
CA ALA A 154 -1.02 -8.07 11.18
C ALA A 154 -1.73 -6.75 11.53
N LEU A 155 -1.04 -5.61 11.47
CA LEU A 155 -1.67 -4.30 11.71
C LEU A 155 -2.72 -3.97 10.64
N TYR A 156 -2.47 -4.33 9.38
CA TYR A 156 -3.43 -4.12 8.31
C TYR A 156 -4.62 -5.06 8.39
N GLU A 157 -4.38 -6.34 8.62
CA GLU A 157 -5.41 -7.33 8.86
C GLU A 157 -6.27 -6.93 10.06
N GLU A 158 -5.68 -6.36 11.12
CA GLU A 158 -6.44 -5.83 12.26
C GLU A 158 -7.31 -4.62 11.86
N GLN A 159 -6.77 -3.68 11.07
CA GLN A 159 -7.54 -2.53 10.57
C GLN A 159 -8.66 -2.95 9.62
N GLU A 160 -8.38 -3.89 8.74
CA GLU A 160 -9.30 -4.43 7.74
C GLU A 160 -10.38 -5.29 8.40
N LYS A 161 -10.03 -6.10 9.41
CA LYS A 161 -11.01 -6.77 10.29
C LYS A 161 -11.91 -5.76 10.99
N LYS A 162 -11.37 -4.67 11.52
CA LYS A 162 -12.20 -3.60 12.14
C LYS A 162 -13.11 -2.90 11.12
N GLU A 163 -12.69 -2.77 9.87
CA GLU A 163 -13.55 -2.26 8.80
C GLU A 163 -14.65 -3.27 8.44
N ILE A 164 -14.32 -4.55 8.28
CA ILE A 164 -15.28 -5.64 8.05
C ILE A 164 -16.26 -5.79 9.22
N GLU A 165 -15.81 -5.67 10.47
CA GLU A 165 -16.68 -5.70 11.65
C GLU A 165 -17.65 -4.50 11.69
N LYS A 166 -17.22 -3.33 11.22
CA LYS A 166 -18.14 -2.19 11.03
C LYS A 166 -19.14 -2.48 9.92
N LEU A 167 -18.71 -3.15 8.85
CA LEU A 167 -19.58 -3.54 7.74
C LEU A 167 -20.60 -4.60 8.14
N ALA A 168 -20.21 -5.60 8.93
CA ALA A 168 -21.10 -6.65 9.42
C ALA A 168 -22.27 -6.11 10.27
N LYS A 169 -22.13 -4.91 10.85
CA LYS A 169 -23.19 -4.22 11.58
C LYS A 169 -24.21 -3.52 10.68
N ILE A 170 -23.86 -3.29 9.41
CA ILE A 170 -24.69 -2.61 8.42
C ILE A 170 -25.30 -3.65 7.47
N ASP A 171 -24.46 -4.54 6.92
CA ASP A 171 -24.85 -5.61 6.01
C ASP A 171 -24.04 -6.89 6.31
N PRO A 172 -24.61 -7.86 7.06
CA PRO A 172 -23.91 -9.06 7.49
C PRO A 172 -23.68 -10.08 6.38
N GLU A 173 -24.57 -10.18 5.38
CA GLU A 173 -24.37 -11.10 4.23
C GLU A 173 -23.21 -10.62 3.36
N LEU A 174 -23.14 -9.31 3.17
CA LEU A 174 -22.10 -8.68 2.37
C LEU A 174 -20.73 -8.72 3.07
N ALA A 175 -20.68 -8.50 4.39
CA ALA A 175 -19.45 -8.65 5.17
C ALA A 175 -18.92 -10.09 5.15
N GLN A 176 -19.81 -11.09 5.17
CA GLN A 176 -19.44 -12.49 5.02
C GLN A 176 -18.84 -12.77 3.64
N SER A 177 -19.42 -12.23 2.56
CA SER A 177 -18.86 -12.40 1.20
C SER A 177 -17.47 -11.79 1.05
N ILE A 178 -17.18 -10.63 1.65
CA ILE A 178 -15.82 -10.06 1.67
C ILE A 178 -14.88 -10.98 2.45
N SER A 179 -15.31 -11.40 3.63
CA SER A 179 -14.53 -12.30 4.48
C SER A 179 -14.19 -13.59 3.74
N ASP A 180 -15.13 -14.16 2.98
CA ASP A 180 -14.93 -15.37 2.19
C ASP A 180 -13.99 -15.14 1.00
N ILE A 181 -14.04 -13.97 0.35
CA ILE A 181 -13.07 -13.60 -0.70
C ILE A 181 -11.66 -13.42 -0.11
N MET A 182 -11.56 -12.92 1.12
CA MET A 182 -10.27 -12.66 1.78
C MET A 182 -9.67 -13.90 2.47
N LEU A 183 -10.50 -14.78 3.03
CA LEU A 183 -10.09 -15.97 3.79
C LEU A 183 -10.22 -17.28 2.99
N GLY A 184 -11.01 -17.29 1.91
CA GLY A 184 -11.32 -18.50 1.13
C GLY A 184 -10.24 -18.94 0.14
N ASP A 185 -9.15 -18.17 -0.03
CA ASP A 185 -8.02 -18.54 -0.89
C ASP A 185 -6.95 -19.41 -0.17
N GLU A 186 -7.14 -19.75 1.12
CA GLU A 186 -6.46 -20.88 1.76
C GLU A 186 -7.17 -22.22 1.47
N ALA A 187 -7.35 -22.55 0.19
CA ALA A 187 -7.56 -23.94 -0.18
C ALA A 187 -6.19 -24.59 -0.44
N PRO A 188 -5.80 -25.68 0.26
CA PRO A 188 -4.61 -26.41 -0.11
C PRO A 188 -4.82 -26.96 -1.52
N ALA A 189 -3.88 -26.68 -2.42
CA ALA A 189 -3.87 -27.27 -3.75
C ALA A 189 -3.91 -28.82 -3.63
N PRO A 190 -4.66 -29.51 -4.51
CA PRO A 190 -4.70 -30.98 -4.53
C PRO A 190 -3.36 -31.61 -4.89
#